data_AF-A0A9W8UQY0-F1
#
_entry.id   AF-A0A9W8UQY0-F1
#
_cell.length_a   1.000
_cell.length_b   1.000
_cell.length_c   1.000
_cell.angle_alpha   90.00
_cell.angle_beta   90.00
_cell.angle_gamma   90.00
#
_symmetry.space_group_name_H-M   'P 1'
#
loop_
_entity.id
_entity.type
_entity.pdbx_description
1 polymer ?
#
loop_
_entity_poly.entity_id
_entity_poly.type
_entity_poly.pdbx_seq_one_letter_code
_entity_poly.pdbx_strand_id
1 'polypeptide(L)'
;MWRSSPAQRDTARIVYEFLRQTSYIRKLRWSSGAAMSLSPDTILQAVDLVKKAVEIYRRIQDLPAQMTALGRRLEQLGIFLGYLAGFVKAKPKTAYDGLLASQKGELEGIMKGIKSNVDSAYDLFERYEKGILSRRHDIHFRFKWAAQVWFSLAENTPEKVGALVESIDNDCTFLNHYLALMNAQGIEHLINKDKKGVRSVSPLPRTDCTIIFVDPYNQGRSIIAAAWVYTFMACTLKAGAQWRIKHCHAAGFFVKSRSDCIDTIDGLEYKYKSFKKPFKDGAAMPERNARAALFESKQYDYPDKKLVEDKIASWRSRGVRSSIFKDYDYIVVFTNREHDNMTKLRNALIMQEGPSVAPRGKGKLLMLGAYLSPPAEILAPAEIPDAAQNKNGTKSRDHWNKAVAQLKLAIKVFLFEELKWVEPEDSSILQQ
;
A
#
# COMPACT_ATOMS: atom_id res chain seq x y z
N MET A 1 -59.24 9.98 -29.74
CA MET A 1 -58.83 8.59 -29.47
C MET A 1 -57.43 8.37 -30.07
N TRP A 2 -56.36 8.72 -29.36
CA TRP A 2 -54.99 8.55 -29.86
C TRP A 2 -54.40 7.27 -29.25
N ARG A 3 -54.28 6.21 -30.05
CA ARG A 3 -53.64 4.96 -29.63
C ARG A 3 -52.13 5.13 -29.73
N SER A 4 -51.45 5.22 -28.59
CA SER A 4 -49.99 5.25 -28.51
C SER A 4 -49.40 4.02 -29.23
N SER A 5 -48.34 4.22 -30.01
CA SER A 5 -47.71 3.14 -30.78
C SER A 5 -47.10 2.09 -29.82
N PRO A 6 -46.95 0.81 -30.24
CA PRO A 6 -46.35 -0.24 -29.43
C PRO A 6 -44.98 0.16 -28.86
N ALA A 7 -44.15 0.82 -29.67
CA ALA A 7 -42.84 1.33 -29.24
C ALA A 7 -42.93 2.40 -28.13
N GLN A 8 -43.95 3.26 -28.15
CA GLN A 8 -44.15 4.25 -27.08
C GLN A 8 -44.63 3.61 -25.77
N ARG A 9 -45.42 2.53 -25.85
CA ARG A 9 -45.86 1.77 -24.67
C ARG A 9 -44.73 0.97 -24.03
N ASP A 10 -43.86 0.37 -24.84
CA ASP A 10 -42.68 -0.33 -24.35
C ASP A 10 -41.67 0.64 -23.72
N THR A 11 -41.51 1.83 -24.32
CA THR A 11 -40.66 2.89 -23.76
C THR A 11 -41.20 3.39 -22.41
N ALA A 12 -42.51 3.65 -22.32
CA ALA A 12 -43.14 4.08 -21.07
C ALA A 12 -43.07 3.00 -19.98
N ARG A 13 -43.17 1.71 -20.35
CA ARG A 13 -43.03 0.57 -19.44
C ARG A 13 -41.60 0.42 -18.92
N ILE A 14 -40.59 0.60 -19.78
CA ILE A 14 -39.18 0.58 -19.38
C ILE A 14 -38.86 1.76 -18.45
N VAL A 15 -39.37 2.96 -18.74
CA VAL A 15 -39.22 4.14 -17.89
C VAL A 15 -39.90 3.94 -16.52
N TYR A 16 -41.08 3.35 -16.50
CA TYR A 16 -41.80 3.04 -15.25
C TYR A 16 -41.07 1.99 -14.40
N GLU A 17 -40.57 0.91 -15.01
CA GLU A 17 -39.78 -0.11 -14.32
C GLU A 17 -38.44 0.43 -13.82
N PHE A 18 -37.77 1.29 -14.60
CA PHE A 18 -36.52 1.96 -14.20
C PHE A 18 -36.75 2.90 -13.01
N LEU A 19 -37.77 3.77 -13.08
CA LEU A 19 -38.11 4.68 -11.98
C LEU A 19 -38.58 3.92 -10.73
N ARG A 20 -39.31 2.82 -10.91
CA ARG A 20 -39.75 1.95 -9.81
C ARG A 20 -38.56 1.28 -9.14
N GLN A 21 -37.58 0.77 -9.88
CA GLN A 21 -36.36 0.16 -9.32
C GLN A 21 -35.48 1.20 -8.62
N THR A 22 -35.27 2.40 -9.19
CA THR A 22 -34.49 3.46 -8.54
C THR A 22 -35.17 4.00 -7.27
N SER A 23 -36.52 4.02 -7.26
CA SER A 23 -37.31 4.42 -6.08
C SER A 23 -37.28 3.35 -4.99
N TYR A 24 -37.25 2.06 -5.35
CA TYR A 24 -37.14 0.94 -4.42
C TYR A 24 -35.74 0.87 -3.78
N ILE A 25 -34.69 1.13 -4.56
CA ILE A 25 -33.30 1.23 -4.08
C ILE A 25 -33.12 2.47 -3.17
N ARG A 26 -33.78 3.60 -3.46
CA ARG A 26 -33.80 4.76 -2.56
C ARG A 26 -34.60 4.53 -1.28
N LYS A 27 -35.73 3.83 -1.33
CA LYS A 27 -36.57 3.53 -0.14
C LYS A 27 -35.93 2.53 0.83
N LEU A 28 -35.12 1.59 0.33
CA LEU A 28 -34.29 0.73 1.20
C LEU A 28 -33.11 1.47 1.84
N ARG A 29 -32.83 2.72 1.43
CA ARG A 29 -31.65 3.49 1.82
C ARG A 29 -31.88 4.54 2.92
N TRP A 30 -33.10 4.75 3.42
CA TRP A 30 -33.36 5.72 4.49
C TRP A 30 -34.31 5.21 5.58
N SER A 31 -33.70 4.83 6.70
CA SER A 31 -34.25 5.01 8.04
C SER A 31 -33.31 5.96 8.81
N SER A 32 -33.69 7.24 8.82
CA SER A 32 -33.58 8.21 9.93
C SER A 32 -32.32 8.23 10.81
N GLY A 33 -31.51 9.29 10.64
CA GLY A 33 -31.51 10.41 11.59
C GLY A 33 -31.34 10.14 13.09
N ALA A 34 -30.44 9.23 13.48
CA ALA A 34 -29.88 9.19 14.83
C ALA A 34 -28.40 9.56 14.74
N ALA A 35 -27.89 10.35 15.68
CA ALA A 35 -26.46 10.56 15.85
C ALA A 35 -25.80 9.18 16.04
N MET A 36 -25.22 8.64 14.96
CA MET A 36 -24.54 7.36 14.98
C MET A 36 -23.21 7.57 15.70
N SER A 37 -23.16 7.17 16.97
CA SER A 37 -21.90 6.77 17.58
C SER A 37 -21.24 5.71 16.70
N LEU A 38 -19.91 5.75 16.56
CA LEU A 38 -19.02 4.79 15.86
C LEU A 38 -19.27 3.33 16.28
N SER A 39 -20.42 2.79 15.87
CA SER A 39 -20.88 1.48 16.30
C SER A 39 -20.16 0.41 15.49
N PRO A 40 -19.86 -0.75 16.10
CA PRO A 40 -19.35 -1.91 15.38
C PRO A 40 -20.15 -2.24 14.11
N ASP A 41 -21.47 -2.02 14.14
CA ASP A 41 -22.37 -2.26 13.02
C ASP A 41 -22.08 -1.37 11.81
N THR A 42 -21.70 -0.11 12.02
CA THR A 42 -21.37 0.83 10.93
C THR A 42 -20.14 0.36 10.15
N ILE A 43 -19.12 -0.13 10.87
CA ILE A 43 -17.90 -0.66 10.26
C ILE A 43 -18.18 -1.96 9.52
N LEU A 44 -19.00 -2.85 10.08
CA LEU A 44 -19.37 -4.10 9.42
C LEU A 44 -20.19 -3.87 8.14
N GLN A 45 -21.10 -2.89 8.16
CA GLN A 45 -21.82 -2.47 6.96
C GLN A 45 -20.88 -1.95 5.87
N ALA A 46 -19.87 -1.14 6.22
CA ALA A 46 -18.88 -0.65 5.27
C ALA A 46 -18.03 -1.80 4.67
N VAL A 47 -17.62 -2.77 5.51
CA VAL A 47 -16.92 -3.99 5.05
C VAL A 47 -17.76 -4.77 4.04
N ASP A 48 -19.04 -4.99 4.34
CA ASP A 48 -19.93 -5.76 3.46
C ASP A 48 -20.21 -5.03 2.14
N LEU A 49 -20.33 -3.69 2.18
CA LEU A 49 -20.50 -2.86 0.99
C LEU A 49 -19.26 -2.94 0.07
N VAL A 50 -18.06 -2.83 0.64
CA VAL A 50 -16.81 -2.96 -0.12
C VAL A 50 -16.67 -4.36 -0.73
N LYS A 51 -17.00 -5.41 0.03
CA LYS A 51 -16.98 -6.79 -0.50
C LYS A 51 -17.87 -6.95 -1.71
N LYS A 52 -19.10 -6.42 -1.66
CA LYS A 52 -20.04 -6.46 -2.79
C LYS A 52 -19.51 -5.69 -4.00
N ALA A 53 -18.95 -4.50 -3.80
CA ALA A 53 -18.37 -3.70 -4.89
C ALA A 53 -17.18 -4.40 -5.56
N VAL A 54 -16.29 -5.00 -4.76
CA VAL A 54 -15.16 -5.80 -5.24
C VAL A 54 -15.61 -7.05 -5.98
N GLU A 55 -16.70 -7.68 -5.54
CA GLU A 55 -17.25 -8.87 -6.21
C GLU A 55 -17.75 -8.54 -7.61
N ILE A 56 -18.49 -7.45 -7.78
CA ILE A 56 -18.94 -6.98 -9.11
C ILE A 56 -17.73 -6.62 -9.98
N TYR A 57 -16.78 -5.83 -9.44
CA TYR A 57 -15.54 -5.49 -10.12
C TYR A 57 -14.83 -6.73 -10.71
N ARG A 58 -14.72 -7.80 -9.93
CA ARG A 58 -14.04 -9.05 -10.35
C ARG A 58 -14.75 -9.82 -11.45
N ARG A 59 -16.06 -9.61 -11.65
CA ARG A 59 -16.85 -10.26 -12.71
C ARG A 59 -16.74 -9.55 -14.05
N ILE A 60 -16.32 -8.28 -14.07
CA ILE A 60 -16.25 -7.48 -15.29
C ILE A 60 -14.91 -7.72 -15.99
N GLN A 61 -14.96 -8.21 -17.22
CA GLN A 61 -13.78 -8.34 -18.10
C GLN A 61 -13.56 -7.05 -18.91
N ASP A 62 -12.29 -6.75 -19.23
CA ASP A 62 -11.86 -5.62 -20.06
C ASP A 62 -12.29 -4.23 -19.55
N LEU A 63 -12.14 -3.97 -18.25
CA LEU A 63 -12.38 -2.65 -17.69
C LEU A 63 -11.36 -1.62 -18.21
N PRO A 64 -11.78 -0.36 -18.45
CA PRO A 64 -10.86 0.76 -18.67
C PRO A 64 -9.90 0.93 -17.49
N ALA A 65 -8.68 1.43 -17.76
CA ALA A 65 -7.60 1.52 -16.78
C ALA A 65 -8.01 2.23 -15.47
N GLN A 66 -8.82 3.28 -15.54
CA GLN A 66 -9.31 4.03 -14.38
C GLN A 66 -10.30 3.23 -13.53
N MET A 67 -11.15 2.42 -14.16
CA MET A 67 -12.06 1.51 -13.45
C MET A 67 -11.32 0.33 -12.82
N THR A 68 -10.25 -0.15 -13.48
CA THR A 68 -9.34 -1.13 -12.88
C THR A 68 -8.60 -0.54 -11.67
N ALA A 69 -8.15 0.71 -11.75
CA ALA A 69 -7.51 1.40 -10.63
C ALA A 69 -8.49 1.57 -9.45
N LEU A 70 -9.72 2.00 -9.72
CA LEU A 70 -10.80 2.09 -8.73
C LEU A 70 -11.06 0.74 -8.02
N GLY A 71 -11.13 -0.35 -8.78
CA GLY A 71 -11.34 -1.70 -8.24
C GLY A 71 -10.22 -2.13 -7.31
N ARG A 72 -8.96 -1.90 -7.72
CA ARG A 72 -7.77 -2.18 -6.88
C ARG A 72 -7.77 -1.37 -5.58
N ARG A 73 -8.19 -0.11 -5.63
CA ARG A 73 -8.27 0.74 -4.43
C ARG A 73 -9.39 0.31 -3.49
N LEU A 74 -10.53 -0.14 -4.01
CA LEU A 74 -11.57 -0.77 -3.18
C LEU A 74 -11.09 -2.07 -2.53
N GLU A 75 -10.32 -2.90 -3.23
CA GLU A 75 -9.69 -4.08 -2.63
C GLU A 75 -8.75 -3.70 -1.47
N GLN A 76 -7.96 -2.64 -1.63
CA GLN A 76 -7.09 -2.11 -0.59
C GLN A 76 -7.89 -1.55 0.61
N LEU A 77 -8.94 -0.78 0.36
CA LEU A 77 -9.84 -0.26 1.39
C LEU A 77 -10.47 -1.40 2.21
N GLY A 78 -10.88 -2.48 1.54
CA GLY A 78 -11.44 -3.67 2.17
C GLY A 78 -10.49 -4.35 3.16
N ILE A 79 -9.18 -4.28 2.93
CA ILE A 79 -8.18 -4.81 3.87
C ILE A 79 -8.16 -3.99 5.16
N PHE A 80 -8.08 -2.66 5.06
CA PHE A 80 -8.04 -1.77 6.22
C PHE A 80 -9.34 -1.82 7.02
N LEU A 81 -10.49 -1.83 6.35
CA LEU A 81 -11.78 -2.02 7.00
C LEU A 81 -11.89 -3.40 7.68
N GLY A 82 -11.29 -4.44 7.07
CA GLY A 82 -11.20 -5.77 7.68
C GLY A 82 -10.39 -5.77 8.98
N TYR A 83 -9.26 -5.06 9.01
CA TYR A 83 -8.46 -4.89 10.24
C TYR A 83 -9.22 -4.10 11.30
N LEU A 84 -9.88 -3.01 10.92
CA LEU A 84 -10.69 -2.20 11.83
C LEU A 84 -11.84 -3.03 12.41
N ALA A 85 -12.56 -3.77 11.56
CA ALA A 85 -13.64 -4.66 11.99
C ALA A 85 -13.14 -5.77 12.94
N GLY A 86 -11.97 -6.34 12.65
CA GLY A 86 -11.33 -7.33 13.53
C GLY A 86 -10.98 -6.75 14.90
N PHE A 87 -10.43 -5.54 14.93
CA PHE A 87 -10.06 -4.85 16.16
C PHE A 87 -11.30 -4.52 17.02
N VAL A 88 -12.34 -3.98 16.39
CA VAL A 88 -13.59 -3.63 17.06
C VAL A 88 -14.35 -4.87 17.54
N LYS A 89 -14.36 -5.96 16.77
CA LYS A 89 -14.96 -7.24 17.20
C LYS A 89 -14.23 -7.87 18.38
N ALA A 90 -12.90 -7.79 18.41
CA ALA A 90 -12.11 -8.37 19.48
C ALA A 90 -12.29 -7.62 20.81
N LYS A 91 -12.53 -6.30 20.76
CA LYS A 91 -12.61 -5.43 21.95
C LYS A 91 -13.72 -4.36 21.84
N PRO A 92 -15.00 -4.73 21.71
CA PRO A 92 -16.07 -3.79 21.32
C PRO A 92 -16.28 -2.63 22.30
N LYS A 93 -15.97 -2.83 23.59
CA LYS A 93 -16.11 -1.79 24.63
C LYS A 93 -14.93 -0.85 24.75
N THR A 94 -13.74 -1.28 24.30
CA THR A 94 -12.47 -0.57 24.52
C THR A 94 -11.70 -0.27 23.24
N ALA A 95 -12.25 -0.65 22.07
CA ALA A 95 -11.59 -0.50 20.77
C ALA A 95 -11.24 0.97 20.46
N TYR A 96 -12.02 1.92 20.97
CA TYR A 96 -11.78 3.35 20.71
C TYR A 96 -11.17 4.07 21.91
N ASP A 97 -10.76 3.36 22.97
CA ASP A 97 -10.16 3.99 24.15
C ASP A 97 -8.84 4.67 23.81
N GLY A 98 -8.19 4.23 22.73
CA GLY A 98 -6.99 4.82 22.17
C GLY A 98 -7.19 6.09 21.34
N LEU A 99 -8.41 6.64 21.29
CA LEU A 99 -8.75 7.83 20.52
C LEU A 99 -9.35 8.91 21.42
N LEU A 100 -8.93 10.16 21.20
CA LEU A 100 -9.56 11.35 21.78
C LEU A 100 -10.98 11.52 21.23
N ALA A 101 -11.84 12.28 21.93
CA ALA A 101 -13.21 12.52 21.49
C ALA A 101 -13.30 13.19 20.11
N SER A 102 -12.38 14.11 19.79
CA SER A 102 -12.25 14.71 18.46
C SER A 102 -11.89 13.67 17.39
N GLN A 103 -10.94 12.79 17.68
CA GLN A 103 -10.50 11.72 16.79
C GLN A 103 -11.58 10.68 16.53
N LYS A 104 -12.43 10.40 17.51
CA LYS A 104 -13.63 9.56 17.34
C LYS A 104 -14.61 10.20 16.34
N GLY A 105 -14.88 11.50 16.49
CA GLY A 105 -15.73 12.25 15.56
C GLY A 105 -15.15 12.33 14.13
N GLU A 106 -13.84 12.50 14.00
CA GLU A 106 -13.16 12.46 12.70
C GLU A 106 -13.24 11.08 12.04
N LEU A 107 -13.01 10.01 12.80
CA LEU A 107 -13.13 8.64 12.31
C LEU A 107 -14.59 8.32 11.90
N GLU A 108 -15.59 8.82 12.63
CA GLU A 108 -17.00 8.74 12.20
C GLU A 108 -17.23 9.45 10.85
N GLY A 109 -16.67 10.65 10.69
CA GLY A 109 -16.70 11.39 9.44
C GLY A 109 -16.08 10.63 8.27
N ILE A 110 -14.91 10.02 8.50
CA ILE A 110 -14.21 9.18 7.52
C ILE A 110 -15.03 7.93 7.17
N MET A 111 -15.61 7.25 8.16
CA MET A 111 -16.46 6.08 7.92
C MET A 111 -17.71 6.43 7.10
N LYS A 112 -18.27 7.62 7.29
CA LYS A 112 -19.37 8.14 6.46
C LYS A 112 -18.89 8.45 5.03
N GLY A 113 -17.71 9.06 4.88
CA GLY A 113 -17.07 9.32 3.59
C GLY A 113 -16.84 8.03 2.80
N ILE A 114 -16.24 7.04 3.43
CA ILE A 114 -16.02 5.69 2.88
C ILE A 114 -17.32 5.09 2.37
N LYS A 115 -18.38 5.09 3.19
CA LYS A 115 -19.66 4.52 2.77
C LYS A 115 -20.18 5.21 1.48
N SER A 116 -20.10 6.53 1.43
CA SER A 116 -20.49 7.30 0.24
C SER A 116 -19.64 6.97 -0.98
N ASN A 117 -18.32 6.95 -0.83
CA ASN A 117 -17.38 6.68 -1.91
C ASN A 117 -17.54 5.25 -2.47
N VAL A 118 -17.70 4.27 -1.57
CA VAL A 118 -17.92 2.87 -1.94
C VAL A 118 -19.29 2.68 -2.59
N ASP A 119 -20.33 3.37 -2.12
CA ASP A 119 -21.65 3.37 -2.76
C ASP A 119 -21.59 3.91 -4.20
N SER A 120 -20.83 4.98 -4.44
CA SER A 120 -20.60 5.53 -5.78
C SER A 120 -19.81 4.56 -6.67
N ALA A 121 -18.77 3.93 -6.12
CA ALA A 121 -17.98 2.95 -6.87
C ALA A 121 -18.77 1.68 -7.20
N TYR A 122 -19.63 1.23 -6.27
CA TYR A 122 -20.55 0.12 -6.48
C TYR A 122 -21.52 0.40 -7.63
N ASP A 123 -22.17 1.58 -7.63
CA ASP A 123 -23.10 2.00 -8.69
C ASP A 123 -22.39 2.08 -10.06
N LEU A 124 -21.16 2.59 -10.09
CA LEU A 124 -20.32 2.58 -11.29
C LEU A 124 -20.09 1.17 -11.83
N PHE A 125 -19.65 0.24 -10.98
CA PHE A 125 -19.42 -1.14 -11.41
C PHE A 125 -20.70 -1.84 -11.84
N GLU A 126 -21.81 -1.65 -11.13
CA GLU A 126 -23.10 -2.23 -11.49
C GLU A 126 -23.58 -1.72 -12.87
N ARG A 127 -23.39 -0.44 -13.18
CA ARG A 127 -23.72 0.14 -14.50
C ARG A 127 -22.82 -0.38 -15.61
N TYR A 128 -21.53 -0.64 -15.33
CA TYR A 128 -20.62 -1.28 -16.29
C TYR A 128 -20.96 -2.76 -16.52
N GLU A 129 -21.30 -3.50 -15.46
CA GLU A 129 -21.71 -4.91 -15.55
C GLU A 129 -22.98 -5.06 -16.39
N LYS A 130 -23.97 -4.17 -16.19
CA LYS A 130 -25.23 -4.13 -16.96
C LYS A 130 -25.08 -3.58 -18.38
N GLY A 131 -23.87 -3.19 -18.81
CA GLY A 131 -23.62 -2.66 -20.16
C GLY A 131 -24.22 -1.27 -20.41
N ILE A 132 -24.59 -0.55 -19.35
CA ILE A 132 -25.10 0.83 -19.42
C ILE A 132 -23.93 1.79 -19.74
N LEU A 133 -22.73 1.46 -19.28
CA LEU A 133 -21.47 2.13 -19.63
C LEU A 133 -20.73 1.28 -20.67
N SER A 134 -20.45 1.85 -21.85
CA SER A 134 -19.91 1.07 -22.98
C SER A 134 -18.42 0.75 -22.83
N ARG A 135 -18.00 -0.42 -23.34
CA ARG A 135 -16.64 -0.99 -23.23
C ARG A 135 -15.64 -0.53 -24.30
N ARG A 136 -16.05 0.35 -25.24
CA ARG A 136 -15.19 0.90 -26.29
C ARG A 136 -15.48 2.38 -26.44
N HIS A 137 -14.44 3.19 -26.63
CA HIS A 137 -14.52 4.63 -26.91
C HIS A 137 -15.20 4.98 -28.26
N ASP A 138 -16.02 4.08 -28.83
CA ASP A 138 -16.72 4.30 -30.09
C ASP A 138 -18.09 3.62 -30.06
N ILE A 139 -19.12 4.38 -29.67
CA ILE A 139 -20.48 4.13 -30.13
C ILE A 139 -21.10 5.50 -30.44
N HIS A 140 -21.29 5.77 -31.73
CA HIS A 140 -22.22 6.79 -32.18
C HIS A 140 -23.58 6.58 -31.51
N PHE A 141 -23.93 7.43 -30.54
CA PHE A 141 -25.22 7.42 -29.88
C PHE A 141 -26.31 7.67 -30.94
N ARG A 142 -27.13 6.66 -31.26
CA ARG A 142 -28.20 6.77 -32.27
C ARG A 142 -29.39 7.64 -31.82
N PHE A 143 -29.37 8.21 -30.62
CA PHE A 143 -30.43 9.12 -30.16
C PHE A 143 -29.84 10.29 -29.34
N LYS A 144 -30.06 11.52 -29.82
CA LYS A 144 -29.62 12.78 -29.18
C LYS A 144 -30.05 12.91 -27.71
N TRP A 145 -31.13 12.27 -27.28
CA TRP A 145 -31.61 12.36 -25.89
C TRP A 145 -30.85 11.44 -24.93
N ALA A 146 -30.21 10.36 -25.42
CA ALA A 146 -29.30 9.55 -24.59
C ALA A 146 -28.03 10.33 -24.22
N ALA A 147 -27.59 11.25 -25.10
CA ALA A 147 -26.56 12.23 -24.76
C ALA A 147 -27.07 13.25 -23.71
N GLN A 148 -28.35 13.64 -23.71
CA GLN A 148 -28.90 14.51 -22.65
C GLN A 148 -29.07 13.78 -21.30
N VAL A 149 -29.41 12.48 -21.29
CA VAL A 149 -29.34 11.66 -20.08
C VAL A 149 -27.88 11.50 -19.63
N TRP A 150 -26.95 11.34 -20.56
CA TRP A 150 -25.49 11.35 -20.32
C TRP A 150 -24.99 12.68 -19.73
N PHE A 151 -25.46 13.82 -20.24
CA PHE A 151 -25.14 15.16 -19.71
C PHE A 151 -25.84 15.46 -18.38
N SER A 152 -27.00 14.84 -18.10
CA SER A 152 -27.64 14.89 -16.77
C SER A 152 -26.96 13.96 -15.75
N LEU A 153 -26.08 13.05 -16.20
CA LEU A 153 -25.23 12.16 -15.42
C LEU A 153 -23.77 12.61 -15.49
N ALA A 154 -23.53 13.89 -15.23
CA ALA A 154 -22.20 14.52 -15.19
C ALA A 154 -21.23 13.91 -14.15
N GLU A 155 -21.49 12.75 -13.56
CA GLU A 155 -20.75 12.10 -12.46
C GLU A 155 -19.72 11.05 -12.90
N ASN A 156 -19.68 10.66 -14.19
CA ASN A 156 -18.91 9.49 -14.65
C ASN A 156 -17.77 9.84 -15.64
N THR A 157 -17.25 11.07 -15.60
CA THR A 157 -16.10 11.45 -16.45
C THR A 157 -14.82 10.79 -15.93
N PRO A 158 -13.80 10.59 -16.78
CA PRO A 158 -12.48 10.11 -16.37
C PRO A 158 -11.90 10.86 -15.15
N GLU A 159 -12.13 12.17 -15.09
CA GLU A 159 -11.69 13.06 -14.01
C GLU A 159 -12.43 12.78 -12.71
N LYS A 160 -13.73 12.46 -12.77
CA LYS A 160 -14.52 12.11 -11.58
C LYS A 160 -14.27 10.70 -11.07
N VAL A 161 -14.02 9.75 -11.98
CA VAL A 161 -13.51 8.41 -11.60
C VAL A 161 -12.12 8.56 -10.97
N GLY A 162 -11.26 9.42 -11.52
CA GLY A 162 -9.98 9.81 -10.92
C GLY A 162 -10.13 10.42 -9.52
N ALA A 163 -11.02 11.40 -9.35
CA ALA A 163 -11.31 12.01 -8.05
C ALA A 163 -11.87 10.99 -7.05
N LEU A 164 -12.67 10.03 -7.49
CA LEU A 164 -13.18 8.94 -6.65
C LEU A 164 -12.05 7.97 -6.24
N VAL A 165 -11.14 7.66 -7.16
CA VAL A 165 -9.92 6.88 -6.87
C VAL A 165 -9.07 7.58 -5.81
N GLU A 166 -8.85 8.89 -5.95
CA GLU A 166 -8.11 9.71 -4.98
C GLU A 166 -8.83 9.76 -3.62
N SER A 167 -10.16 9.92 -3.62
CA SER A 167 -10.98 9.93 -2.42
C SER A 167 -10.87 8.60 -1.64
N ILE A 168 -10.91 7.46 -2.34
CA ILE A 168 -10.74 6.13 -1.73
C ILE A 168 -9.29 5.89 -1.27
N ASP A 169 -8.29 6.43 -1.97
CA ASP A 169 -6.89 6.35 -1.53
C ASP A 169 -6.64 7.18 -0.25
N ASN A 170 -7.27 8.35 -0.16
CA ASN A 170 -7.31 9.16 1.04
C ASN A 170 -8.01 8.41 2.19
N ASP A 171 -9.15 7.76 1.94
CA ASP A 171 -9.83 6.93 2.92
C ASP A 171 -8.94 5.79 3.44
N CYS A 172 -8.19 5.12 2.55
CA CYS A 172 -7.21 4.10 2.94
C CYS A 172 -6.12 4.66 3.85
N THR A 173 -5.61 5.85 3.50
CA THR A 173 -4.58 6.57 4.26
C THR A 173 -5.08 6.92 5.66
N PHE A 174 -6.26 7.52 5.76
CA PHE A 174 -6.86 7.90 7.03
C PHE A 174 -7.16 6.68 7.90
N LEU A 175 -7.76 5.62 7.34
CA LEU A 175 -8.00 4.39 8.10
C LEU A 175 -6.70 3.77 8.64
N ASN A 176 -5.64 3.75 7.84
CA ASN A 176 -4.34 3.26 8.29
C ASN A 176 -3.78 4.11 9.44
N HIS A 177 -3.96 5.44 9.38
CA HIS A 177 -3.58 6.35 10.46
C HIS A 177 -4.34 6.07 11.76
N TYR A 178 -5.66 5.94 11.72
CA TYR A 178 -6.45 5.64 12.92
C TYR A 178 -6.21 4.22 13.43
N LEU A 179 -5.97 3.23 12.56
CA LEU A 179 -5.54 1.89 12.99
C LEU A 179 -4.20 1.94 13.71
N ALA A 180 -3.27 2.79 13.28
CA ALA A 180 -2.00 3.00 13.98
C ALA A 180 -2.22 3.64 15.36
N LEU A 181 -3.06 4.69 15.45
CA LEU A 181 -3.39 5.35 16.73
C LEU A 181 -4.08 4.39 17.72
N MET A 182 -5.07 3.63 17.25
CA MET A 182 -5.79 2.63 18.06
C MET A 182 -4.85 1.51 18.54
N ASN A 183 -3.83 1.14 17.76
CA ASN A 183 -2.80 0.19 18.16
C ASN A 183 -1.74 0.81 19.10
N ALA A 184 -1.41 2.10 18.95
CA ALA A 184 -0.38 2.78 19.72
C ALA A 184 -0.78 3.02 21.19
N GLN A 185 -2.05 3.37 21.47
CA GLN A 185 -2.50 3.61 22.86
C GLN A 185 -2.92 2.34 23.62
N GLY A 186 -3.15 1.22 22.94
CA GLY A 186 -3.25 -0.09 23.59
C GLY A 186 -1.99 -0.46 24.39
N ILE A 187 -0.86 0.16 24.06
CA ILE A 187 0.43 0.00 24.75
C ILE A 187 0.54 0.99 25.93
N GLU A 188 0.13 2.26 25.78
CA GLU A 188 0.15 3.25 26.88
C GLU A 188 -0.79 2.88 28.04
N HIS A 189 -1.99 2.37 27.75
CA HIS A 189 -2.97 2.05 28.81
C HIS A 189 -2.59 0.79 29.61
N LEU A 190 -1.77 -0.10 29.04
CA LEU A 190 -1.13 -1.23 29.73
C LEU A 190 0.12 -0.79 30.50
N ILE A 191 0.86 0.22 30.01
CA ILE A 191 2.03 0.78 30.69
C ILE A 191 1.65 1.59 31.93
N ASN A 192 0.50 2.27 31.93
CA ASN A 192 0.08 3.15 33.03
C ASN A 192 -0.69 2.44 34.15
N LYS A 193 -1.19 1.21 33.94
CA LYS A 193 -1.92 0.47 34.98
C LYS A 193 -0.98 -0.21 36.00
N ASP A 194 0.26 -0.47 35.62
CA ASP A 194 1.25 -1.20 36.43
C ASP A 194 2.38 -0.32 37.02
N LYS A 195 2.24 1.01 37.01
CA LYS A 195 3.29 1.90 37.54
C LYS A 195 2.80 2.85 38.62
N LYS A 196 2.52 2.31 39.81
CA LYS A 196 3.04 2.96 41.03
C LYS A 196 4.49 2.52 41.20
N GLY A 197 5.39 3.38 40.73
CA GLY A 197 6.78 3.39 41.19
C GLY A 197 7.77 2.52 40.42
N VAL A 198 7.96 2.74 39.12
CA VAL A 198 9.28 2.53 38.49
C VAL A 198 9.50 3.58 37.42
N ARG A 199 10.49 4.47 37.63
CA ARG A 199 11.00 5.38 36.60
C ARG A 199 11.52 4.53 35.44
N SER A 200 10.83 4.58 34.30
CA SER A 200 11.21 3.87 33.09
C SER A 200 12.09 4.76 32.24
N VAL A 201 13.39 4.59 32.37
CA VAL A 201 14.34 5.00 31.32
C VAL A 201 14.17 4.00 30.19
N SER A 202 13.56 4.41 29.07
CA SER A 202 13.52 3.59 27.86
C SER A 202 14.96 3.29 27.43
N PRO A 203 15.38 2.02 27.29
CA PRO A 203 16.74 1.72 26.83
C PRO A 203 16.94 2.35 25.45
N LEU A 204 18.09 2.99 25.23
CA LEU A 204 18.51 3.41 23.90
C LEU A 204 18.46 2.20 22.94
N PRO A 205 18.09 2.38 21.66
CA PRO A 205 18.14 1.30 20.68
C PRO A 205 19.53 0.67 20.64
N ARG A 206 19.60 -0.65 20.43
CA ARG A 206 20.88 -1.36 20.27
C ARG A 206 21.77 -0.68 19.23
N THR A 207 23.09 -0.70 19.46
CA THR A 207 24.09 -0.02 18.61
C THR A 207 24.63 -0.90 17.48
N ASP A 208 24.11 -2.12 17.32
CA ASP A 208 24.61 -3.15 16.42
C ASP A 208 23.51 -3.76 15.53
N CYS A 209 22.53 -2.97 15.12
CA CYS A 209 21.38 -3.44 14.35
C CYS A 209 21.78 -3.99 12.97
N THR A 210 21.05 -5.00 12.53
CA THR A 210 21.23 -5.69 11.24
C THR A 210 19.97 -5.56 10.40
N ILE A 211 20.13 -5.13 9.15
CA ILE A 211 19.00 -4.82 8.25
C ILE A 211 19.18 -5.55 6.92
N ILE A 212 18.07 -6.05 6.37
CA ILE A 212 18.00 -6.54 5.00
C ILE A 212 16.81 -5.95 4.25
N PHE A 213 17.07 -5.44 3.04
CA PHE A 213 16.02 -5.02 2.12
C PHE A 213 15.66 -6.15 1.17
N VAL A 214 14.36 -6.41 1.00
CA VAL A 214 13.86 -7.48 0.13
C VAL A 214 12.92 -6.92 -0.93
N ASP A 215 13.27 -7.16 -2.20
CA ASP A 215 12.38 -6.94 -3.34
C ASP A 215 12.23 -8.25 -4.14
N PRO A 216 11.49 -8.32 -5.26
CA PRO A 216 11.35 -9.57 -6.00
C PRO A 216 12.66 -10.19 -6.52
N TYR A 217 13.63 -9.40 -7.00
CA TYR A 217 14.72 -9.88 -7.85
C TYR A 217 16.12 -9.39 -7.47
N ASN A 218 16.24 -8.58 -6.42
CA ASN A 218 17.47 -8.01 -5.90
C ASN A 218 18.32 -7.24 -6.91
N GLN A 219 17.70 -6.36 -7.70
CA GLN A 219 18.39 -5.58 -8.73
C GLN A 219 18.08 -4.08 -8.66
N GLY A 220 16.96 -3.70 -8.04
CA GLY A 220 16.46 -2.32 -8.05
C GLY A 220 16.34 -1.76 -6.64
N ARG A 221 15.09 -1.61 -6.16
CA ARG A 221 14.74 -0.96 -4.89
C ARG A 221 15.56 -1.43 -3.69
N SER A 222 15.74 -2.75 -3.54
CA SER A 222 16.50 -3.32 -2.41
C SER A 222 17.96 -2.88 -2.41
N ILE A 223 18.58 -2.77 -3.60
CA ILE A 223 19.96 -2.31 -3.78
C ILE A 223 20.06 -0.81 -3.52
N ILE A 224 19.15 -0.01 -4.08
CA ILE A 224 19.13 1.45 -3.91
C ILE A 224 18.83 1.84 -2.46
N ALA A 225 17.94 1.13 -1.77
CA ALA A 225 17.68 1.34 -0.36
C ALA A 225 18.93 1.06 0.49
N ALA A 226 19.64 -0.04 0.23
CA ALA A 226 20.90 -0.31 0.90
C ALA A 226 21.97 0.76 0.61
N ALA A 227 22.03 1.27 -0.63
CA ALA A 227 22.92 2.37 -1.01
C ALA A 227 22.65 3.63 -0.17
N TRP A 228 21.38 4.03 -0.02
CA TRP A 228 21.00 5.16 0.84
C TRP A 228 21.44 4.99 2.29
N VAL A 229 21.30 3.79 2.86
CA VAL A 229 21.77 3.49 4.23
C VAL A 229 23.29 3.66 4.32
N TYR A 230 24.06 3.19 3.34
CA TYR A 230 25.52 3.41 3.33
C TYR A 230 25.91 4.87 3.16
N THR A 231 25.16 5.63 2.34
CA THR A 231 25.34 7.08 2.21
C THR A 231 25.09 7.79 3.54
N PHE A 232 23.98 7.51 4.21
CA PHE A 232 23.70 8.12 5.52
C PHE A 232 24.70 7.71 6.60
N MET A 233 25.18 6.47 6.55
CA MET A 233 26.29 6.02 7.40
C MET A 233 27.54 6.88 7.19
N ALA A 234 27.98 7.04 5.94
CA ALA A 234 29.17 7.84 5.62
C ALA A 234 29.02 9.29 6.10
N CYS A 235 27.88 9.93 5.85
CA CYS A 235 27.59 11.28 6.35
C CYS A 235 27.61 11.35 7.88
N THR A 236 26.99 10.38 8.56
CA THR A 236 26.90 10.35 10.02
C THR A 236 28.27 10.19 10.66
N LEU A 237 29.07 9.25 10.17
CA LEU A 237 30.40 8.98 10.70
C LEU A 237 31.37 10.14 10.44
N LYS A 238 31.28 10.78 9.25
CA LYS A 238 32.09 11.96 8.93
C LYS A 238 31.79 13.15 9.85
N ALA A 239 30.53 13.30 10.28
CA ALA A 239 30.12 14.32 11.24
C ALA A 239 30.47 13.97 12.70
N GLY A 240 31.16 12.85 12.96
CA GLY A 240 31.49 12.39 14.31
C GLY A 240 30.29 11.86 15.10
N ALA A 241 29.14 11.67 14.46
CA ALA A 241 27.93 11.17 15.12
C ALA A 241 27.90 9.64 15.18
N GLN A 242 27.11 9.10 16.12
CA GLN A 242 26.99 7.66 16.29
C GLN A 242 26.10 7.02 15.22
N TRP A 243 26.57 5.91 14.67
CA TRP A 243 25.82 5.07 13.74
C TRP A 243 25.48 3.71 14.37
N ARG A 244 24.23 3.25 14.21
CA ARG A 244 23.69 2.07 14.92
C ARG A 244 23.50 0.82 14.05
N ILE A 245 23.70 0.91 12.73
CA ILE A 245 23.53 -0.23 11.82
C ILE A 245 24.90 -0.86 11.56
N LYS A 246 25.08 -2.10 12.03
CA LYS A 246 26.30 -2.88 11.82
C LYS A 246 26.37 -3.46 10.40
N HIS A 247 25.27 -4.04 9.93
CA HIS A 247 25.20 -4.67 8.60
C HIS A 247 23.91 -4.28 7.87
N CYS A 248 24.06 -3.93 6.60
CA CYS A 248 22.96 -3.65 5.68
C CYS A 248 23.13 -4.49 4.41
N HIS A 249 22.17 -5.37 4.14
CA HIS A 249 22.17 -6.25 2.99
C HIS A 249 20.91 -6.08 2.13
N ALA A 250 20.91 -6.71 0.97
CA ALA A 250 19.75 -6.84 0.12
C ALA A 250 19.59 -8.29 -0.37
N ALA A 251 18.35 -8.69 -0.67
CA ALA A 251 18.01 -9.99 -1.25
C ALA A 251 16.72 -9.93 -2.08
N GLY A 252 16.49 -11.00 -2.83
CA GLY A 252 15.41 -11.16 -3.79
C GLY A 252 14.52 -12.32 -3.36
N PHE A 253 13.22 -12.09 -3.28
CA PHE A 253 12.28 -13.15 -2.89
C PHE A 253 12.20 -14.28 -3.93
N PHE A 254 12.26 -13.92 -5.22
CA PHE A 254 12.16 -14.86 -6.35
C PHE A 254 13.50 -15.03 -7.07
N VAL A 255 14.59 -15.24 -6.30
CA VAL A 255 15.94 -15.46 -6.84
C VAL A 255 16.50 -16.78 -6.31
N LYS A 256 16.96 -17.66 -7.21
CA LYS A 256 17.48 -18.98 -6.85
C LYS A 256 18.88 -18.90 -6.22
N SER A 257 19.79 -18.14 -6.82
CA SER A 257 21.19 -18.07 -6.36
C SER A 257 21.27 -17.70 -4.89
N ARG A 258 21.96 -18.55 -4.10
CA ARG A 258 22.17 -18.41 -2.65
C ARG A 258 20.90 -18.49 -1.76
N SER A 259 19.75 -18.87 -2.33
CA SER A 259 18.57 -19.26 -1.55
C SER A 259 18.61 -20.74 -1.20
N ASP A 260 18.25 -21.07 0.03
CA ASP A 260 18.12 -22.42 0.58
C ASP A 260 16.66 -22.78 0.92
N CYS A 261 15.71 -21.89 0.62
CA CYS A 261 14.29 -22.07 0.89
C CYS A 261 13.41 -21.90 -0.38
N ILE A 262 13.97 -22.21 -1.55
CA ILE A 262 13.31 -22.08 -2.86
C ILE A 262 12.01 -22.90 -2.90
N ASP A 263 12.05 -24.16 -2.45
CA ASP A 263 10.90 -25.06 -2.49
C ASP A 263 9.78 -24.56 -1.56
N THR A 264 10.15 -24.07 -0.37
CA THR A 264 9.20 -23.44 0.56
C THR A 264 8.56 -22.20 -0.06
N ILE A 265 9.34 -21.35 -0.75
CA ILE A 265 8.83 -20.17 -1.45
C ILE A 265 7.90 -20.56 -2.60
N ASP A 266 8.28 -21.54 -3.42
CA ASP A 266 7.46 -21.95 -4.57
C ASP A 266 6.12 -22.55 -4.15
N GLY A 267 6.12 -23.28 -3.02
CA GLY A 267 4.95 -23.91 -2.42
C GLY A 267 4.05 -23.01 -1.56
N LEU A 268 4.36 -21.72 -1.40
CA LEU A 268 3.51 -20.81 -0.60
C LEU A 268 2.11 -20.64 -1.21
N GLU A 269 1.11 -20.55 -0.34
CA GLU A 269 -0.24 -20.14 -0.72
C GLU A 269 -0.31 -18.60 -0.88
N TYR A 270 0.03 -18.11 -2.07
CA TYR A 270 0.02 -16.68 -2.38
C TYR A 270 -1.39 -16.07 -2.30
N LYS A 271 -1.50 -14.87 -1.71
CA LYS A 271 -2.82 -14.22 -1.47
C LYS A 271 -3.53 -13.93 -2.79
N TYR A 272 -2.75 -13.60 -3.81
CA TYR A 272 -3.20 -13.39 -5.18
C TYR A 272 -2.22 -14.09 -6.12
N LYS A 273 -2.69 -14.61 -7.27
CA LYS A 273 -1.82 -15.22 -8.27
C LYS A 273 -0.71 -14.27 -8.75
N SER A 274 -1.01 -12.97 -8.86
CA SER A 274 -0.06 -11.92 -9.23
C SER A 274 1.06 -11.68 -8.20
N PHE A 275 0.91 -12.23 -6.98
CA PHE A 275 1.94 -12.13 -5.94
C PHE A 275 3.04 -13.17 -6.12
N LYS A 276 2.76 -14.26 -6.86
CA LYS A 276 3.77 -15.22 -7.32
C LYS A 276 4.40 -14.70 -8.61
N LYS A 277 5.73 -14.59 -8.64
CA LYS A 277 6.50 -14.23 -9.83
C LYS A 277 7.40 -15.40 -10.26
N PRO A 278 7.81 -15.46 -11.53
CA PRO A 278 8.78 -16.46 -11.97
C PRO A 278 10.11 -16.27 -11.25
N PHE A 279 10.74 -17.37 -10.85
CA PHE A 279 12.09 -17.33 -10.29
C PHE A 279 13.11 -16.90 -11.35
N LYS A 280 14.08 -16.08 -10.93
CA LYS A 280 15.30 -15.79 -11.69
C LYS A 280 16.48 -16.55 -11.12
N ASP A 281 17.44 -16.92 -11.96
CA ASP A 281 18.59 -17.70 -11.51
C ASP A 281 19.49 -16.92 -10.54
N GLY A 282 19.57 -15.59 -10.69
CA GLY A 282 20.35 -14.71 -9.83
C GLY A 282 21.65 -14.25 -10.49
N ALA A 283 22.62 -13.80 -9.69
CA ALA A 283 23.91 -13.29 -10.14
C ALA A 283 23.86 -12.10 -11.13
N ALA A 284 22.70 -11.47 -11.30
CA ALA A 284 22.54 -10.31 -12.17
C ALA A 284 23.14 -9.06 -11.52
N MET A 285 23.66 -8.15 -12.35
CA MET A 285 24.11 -6.84 -11.89
C MET A 285 22.92 -5.98 -11.44
N PRO A 286 23.13 -5.00 -10.53
CA PRO A 286 22.12 -4.01 -10.21
C PRO A 286 21.67 -3.24 -11.45
N GLU A 287 20.39 -2.84 -11.47
CA GLU A 287 19.78 -2.16 -12.59
C GLU A 287 20.47 -0.82 -12.88
N ARG A 288 20.96 -0.65 -14.11
CA ARG A 288 21.74 0.53 -14.53
C ARG A 288 20.98 1.83 -14.31
N ASN A 289 19.72 1.90 -14.71
CA ASN A 289 18.91 3.12 -14.57
C ASN A 289 18.63 3.46 -13.10
N ALA A 290 18.47 2.45 -12.25
CA ALA A 290 18.31 2.64 -10.80
C ALA A 290 19.58 3.23 -10.18
N ARG A 291 20.76 2.69 -10.53
CA ARG A 291 22.06 3.21 -10.09
C ARG A 291 22.28 4.64 -10.57
N ALA A 292 22.07 4.89 -11.86
CA ALA A 292 22.24 6.22 -12.46
C ALA A 292 21.33 7.27 -11.78
N ALA A 293 20.10 6.92 -11.43
CA ALA A 293 19.18 7.82 -10.73
C ALA A 293 19.69 8.27 -9.35
N LEU A 294 20.48 7.43 -8.66
CA LEU A 294 21.11 7.80 -7.39
C LEU A 294 22.47 8.48 -7.59
N PHE A 295 23.38 7.84 -8.33
CA PHE A 295 24.79 8.22 -8.36
C PHE A 295 25.14 9.25 -9.44
N GLU A 296 24.37 9.35 -10.52
CA GLU A 296 24.62 10.37 -11.55
C GLU A 296 23.74 11.61 -11.35
N SER A 297 22.86 11.62 -10.33
CA SER A 297 22.05 12.80 -10.02
C SER A 297 22.90 13.88 -9.35
N LYS A 298 22.80 15.11 -9.86
CA LYS A 298 23.42 16.30 -9.24
C LYS A 298 22.76 16.68 -7.91
N GLN A 299 21.50 16.29 -7.70
CA GLN A 299 20.75 16.53 -6.45
C GLN A 299 21.27 15.73 -5.25
N TYR A 300 22.15 14.77 -5.51
CA TYR A 300 22.62 13.80 -4.54
C TYR A 300 24.14 13.74 -4.61
N ASP A 301 24.81 14.79 -4.14
CA ASP A 301 26.27 14.81 -4.03
C ASP A 301 26.69 14.64 -2.56
N TYR A 302 27.21 13.46 -2.24
CA TYR A 302 27.48 13.04 -0.87
C TYR A 302 28.93 12.64 -0.68
N PRO A 303 29.48 12.77 0.55
CA PRO A 303 30.78 12.20 0.87
C PRO A 303 30.84 10.72 0.51
N ASP A 304 31.97 10.27 -0.02
CA ASP A 304 32.23 8.87 -0.36
C ASP A 304 31.24 8.23 -1.35
N LYS A 305 30.49 9.06 -2.09
CA LYS A 305 29.51 8.62 -3.09
C LYS A 305 30.07 7.59 -4.08
N LYS A 306 31.32 7.81 -4.54
CA LYS A 306 32.02 6.86 -5.42
C LYS A 306 32.29 5.52 -4.75
N LEU A 307 32.70 5.53 -3.48
CA LEU A 307 32.96 4.30 -2.72
C LEU A 307 31.67 3.51 -2.46
N VAL A 308 30.56 4.20 -2.16
CA VAL A 308 29.24 3.58 -2.06
C VAL A 308 28.80 3.02 -3.42
N GLU A 309 29.02 3.76 -4.51
CA GLU A 309 28.71 3.29 -5.86
C GLU A 309 29.50 2.02 -6.21
N ASP A 310 30.82 2.02 -6.03
CA ASP A 310 31.70 0.89 -6.34
C ASP A 310 31.29 -0.35 -5.53
N LYS A 311 30.99 -0.16 -4.24
CA LYS A 311 30.46 -1.23 -3.37
C LYS A 311 29.16 -1.80 -3.93
N ILE A 312 28.20 -0.95 -4.27
CA ILE A 312 26.89 -1.38 -4.78
C ILE A 312 27.02 -2.02 -6.18
N ALA A 313 27.88 -1.50 -7.05
CA ALA A 313 28.15 -2.04 -8.38
C ALA A 313 28.74 -3.46 -8.34
N SER A 314 29.48 -3.79 -7.27
CA SER A 314 30.02 -5.14 -7.05
C SER A 314 28.95 -6.16 -6.64
N TRP A 315 27.78 -5.72 -6.16
CA TRP A 315 26.74 -6.64 -5.70
C TRP A 315 26.15 -7.43 -6.87
N ARG A 316 25.64 -8.60 -6.55
CA ARG A 316 24.99 -9.50 -7.50
C ARG A 316 23.69 -9.99 -6.88
N SER A 317 22.66 -10.11 -7.71
CA SER A 317 21.35 -10.51 -7.24
C SER A 317 21.42 -11.88 -6.55
N ARG A 318 20.86 -11.95 -5.35
CA ARG A 318 20.82 -13.17 -4.54
C ARG A 318 19.44 -13.38 -3.92
N GLY A 319 19.14 -14.62 -3.61
CA GLY A 319 17.91 -15.04 -2.96
C GLY A 319 17.90 -14.82 -1.46
N VAL A 320 16.70 -14.88 -0.88
CA VAL A 320 16.48 -14.95 0.55
C VAL A 320 16.91 -16.32 1.09
N ARG A 321 17.43 -16.35 2.32
CA ARG A 321 17.77 -17.58 3.05
C ARG A 321 16.75 -17.86 4.14
N SER A 322 16.59 -19.12 4.56
CA SER A 322 15.73 -19.52 5.67
C SER A 322 16.13 -18.82 6.98
N SER A 323 17.43 -18.57 7.17
CA SER A 323 17.98 -17.87 8.34
C SER A 323 17.65 -16.37 8.42
N ILE A 324 16.98 -15.78 7.41
CA ILE A 324 16.74 -14.33 7.33
C ILE A 324 16.01 -13.76 8.57
N PHE A 325 15.11 -14.52 9.19
CA PHE A 325 14.35 -14.08 10.37
C PHE A 325 15.14 -14.18 11.69
N LYS A 326 16.30 -14.87 11.66
CA LYS A 326 17.22 -15.03 12.79
C LYS A 326 18.40 -14.05 12.68
N ASP A 327 18.92 -13.87 11.47
CA ASP A 327 20.16 -13.14 11.23
C ASP A 327 19.97 -11.62 11.25
N TYR A 328 18.76 -11.13 10.94
CA TYR A 328 18.47 -9.70 10.81
C TYR A 328 17.52 -9.23 11.91
N ASP A 329 17.75 -8.02 12.44
CA ASP A 329 16.81 -7.34 13.33
C ASP A 329 15.60 -6.83 12.53
N TYR A 330 15.86 -6.22 11.37
CA TYR A 330 14.86 -5.65 10.49
C TYR A 330 14.91 -6.26 9.09
N ILE A 331 13.75 -6.68 8.61
CA ILE A 331 13.50 -7.11 7.24
C ILE A 331 12.58 -6.08 6.61
N VAL A 332 13.07 -5.36 5.61
CA VAL A 332 12.37 -4.20 5.05
C VAL A 332 11.96 -4.49 3.61
N VAL A 333 10.67 -4.32 3.32
CA VAL A 333 10.05 -4.58 2.00
C VAL A 333 9.39 -3.32 1.44
N PHE A 334 8.99 -3.34 0.16
CA PHE A 334 8.56 -2.13 -0.56
C PHE A 334 7.07 -2.07 -0.90
N THR A 335 6.42 -3.23 -1.03
CA THR A 335 5.00 -3.33 -1.39
C THR A 335 4.29 -4.33 -0.48
N ASN A 336 2.97 -4.28 -0.46
CA ASN A 336 2.12 -5.24 0.25
C ASN A 336 2.34 -6.68 -0.26
N ARG A 337 2.71 -6.87 -1.53
CA ARG A 337 3.08 -8.19 -2.07
C ARG A 337 4.26 -8.78 -1.33
N GLU A 338 5.36 -8.03 -1.24
CA GLU A 338 6.54 -8.54 -0.53
C GLU A 338 6.27 -8.74 0.96
N HIS A 339 5.45 -7.87 1.56
CA HIS A 339 5.06 -8.01 2.97
C HIS A 339 4.26 -9.30 3.23
N ASP A 340 3.23 -9.57 2.42
CA ASP A 340 2.44 -10.81 2.50
C ASP A 340 3.32 -12.05 2.26
N ASN A 341 4.13 -12.01 1.18
CA ASN A 341 5.02 -13.10 0.81
C ASN A 341 6.03 -13.42 1.91
N MET A 342 6.69 -12.41 2.50
CA MET A 342 7.62 -12.60 3.61
C MET A 342 6.94 -13.08 4.89
N THR A 343 5.71 -12.62 5.17
CA THR A 343 4.92 -13.10 6.32
C THR A 343 4.61 -14.59 6.17
N LYS A 344 4.22 -15.01 4.96
CA LYS A 344 3.92 -16.41 4.66
C LYS A 344 5.16 -17.29 4.67
N LEU A 345 6.28 -16.80 4.14
CA LEU A 345 7.57 -17.49 4.25
C LEU A 345 7.96 -17.71 5.71
N ARG A 346 7.84 -16.67 6.55
CA ARG A 346 8.11 -16.78 8.00
C ARG A 346 7.27 -17.88 8.63
N ASN A 347 5.96 -17.87 8.38
CA ASN A 347 5.03 -18.84 8.97
C ASN A 347 5.33 -20.26 8.48
N ALA A 348 5.61 -20.44 7.19
CA ALA A 348 5.96 -21.73 6.62
C ALA A 348 7.26 -22.30 7.23
N LEU A 349 8.30 -21.47 7.37
CA LEU A 349 9.55 -21.90 8.01
C LEU A 349 9.37 -22.21 9.50
N ILE A 350 8.54 -21.46 10.23
CA ILE A 350 8.20 -21.76 11.63
C ILE A 350 7.47 -23.11 11.73
N MET A 351 6.58 -23.42 10.78
CA MET A 351 5.89 -24.72 10.75
C MET A 351 6.84 -25.88 10.43
N GLN A 352 7.84 -25.65 9.57
CA GLN A 352 8.80 -26.68 9.14
C GLN A 352 9.91 -26.94 10.17
N GLU A 353 10.48 -25.88 10.75
CA GLU A 353 11.71 -25.93 11.57
C GLU A 353 11.50 -25.46 13.02
N GLY A 354 10.28 -25.01 13.35
CA GLY A 354 9.91 -24.54 14.67
C GLY A 354 10.16 -23.05 14.92
N PRO A 355 9.76 -22.52 16.10
CA PRO A 355 9.83 -21.09 16.42
C PRO A 355 11.25 -20.50 16.45
N SER A 356 12.28 -21.35 16.52
CA SER A 356 13.69 -20.95 16.60
C SER A 356 14.19 -20.22 15.34
N VAL A 357 13.51 -20.38 14.20
CA VAL A 357 13.81 -19.66 12.95
C VAL A 357 13.53 -18.16 13.05
N ALA A 358 12.56 -17.76 13.87
CA ALA A 358 12.17 -16.36 14.04
C ALA A 358 12.15 -15.98 15.53
N PRO A 359 13.32 -15.93 16.18
CA PRO A 359 13.42 -15.72 17.61
C PRO A 359 12.89 -14.35 18.02
N ARG A 360 12.43 -14.24 19.26
CA ARG A 360 11.88 -12.99 19.81
C ARG A 360 12.90 -11.86 19.69
N GLY A 361 12.47 -10.72 19.13
CA GLY A 361 13.31 -9.55 18.94
C GLY A 361 14.15 -9.53 17.66
N LYS A 362 14.05 -10.56 16.80
CA LYS A 362 14.64 -10.59 15.45
C LYS A 362 13.58 -10.71 14.38
N GLY A 363 13.97 -10.41 13.14
CA GLY A 363 13.14 -10.58 11.95
C GLY A 363 11.89 -9.69 11.96
N LYS A 364 11.98 -8.46 12.48
CA LYS A 364 10.87 -7.49 12.42
C LYS A 364 10.63 -7.14 10.96
N LEU A 365 9.51 -7.59 10.41
CA LEU A 365 9.11 -7.33 9.03
C LEU A 365 8.41 -5.95 8.96
N LEU A 366 8.89 -5.10 8.07
CA LEU A 366 8.41 -3.72 7.90
C LEU A 366 8.21 -3.40 6.42
N MET A 367 7.14 -2.67 6.10
CA MET A 367 6.98 -2.06 4.78
C MET A 367 7.56 -0.63 4.83
N LEU A 368 8.62 -0.37 4.05
CA LEU A 368 9.33 0.92 4.05
C LEU A 368 8.40 2.09 3.71
N GLY A 369 7.46 1.85 2.79
CA GLY A 369 6.44 2.80 2.39
C GLY A 369 5.53 3.32 3.51
N ALA A 370 5.47 2.62 4.64
CA ALA A 370 4.71 3.05 5.81
C ALA A 370 5.31 4.32 6.48
N TYR A 371 6.58 4.62 6.21
CA TYR A 371 7.29 5.79 6.73
C TYR A 371 7.19 7.02 5.80
N LEU A 372 6.30 6.98 4.82
CA LEU A 372 5.95 8.13 3.97
C LEU A 372 4.69 8.82 4.52
N SER A 373 4.51 10.09 4.16
CA SER A 373 3.29 10.85 4.45
C SER A 373 2.70 11.40 3.14
N PRO A 374 1.59 10.85 2.64
CA PRO A 374 0.87 9.68 3.18
C PRO A 374 1.63 8.36 2.99
N PRO A 375 1.36 7.31 3.80
CA PRO A 375 1.92 5.98 3.60
C PRO A 375 1.57 5.44 2.20
N ALA A 376 2.57 4.91 1.49
CA ALA A 376 2.39 4.44 0.11
C ALA A 376 3.37 3.33 -0.24
N GLU A 377 2.99 2.43 -1.16
CA GLU A 377 3.94 1.46 -1.71
C GLU A 377 5.03 2.17 -2.53
N ILE A 378 6.27 1.69 -2.41
CA ILE A 378 7.38 2.19 -3.24
C ILE A 378 7.53 1.23 -4.42
N LEU A 379 6.94 1.60 -5.55
CA LEU A 379 6.93 0.77 -6.75
C LEU A 379 8.27 0.89 -7.51
N ALA A 380 8.78 -0.24 -8.02
CA ALA A 380 9.82 -0.19 -9.04
C ALA A 380 9.18 0.30 -10.35
N PRO A 381 9.88 1.03 -11.24
CA PRO A 381 9.34 1.42 -12.55
C PRO A 381 8.84 0.21 -13.34
N ALA A 382 9.54 -0.93 -13.18
CA ALA A 382 9.06 -2.31 -13.25
C ALA A 382 7.55 -2.54 -13.28
N GLU A 383 6.87 -1.95 -12.31
CA GLU A 383 5.55 -2.31 -11.80
C GLU A 383 4.54 -1.17 -11.97
N ILE A 384 4.98 -0.02 -12.48
CA ILE A 384 4.12 1.14 -12.76
C ILE A 384 3.47 0.92 -14.13
N PRO A 385 2.13 0.88 -14.21
CA PRO A 385 1.39 0.90 -15.48
C PRO A 385 1.76 2.15 -16.27
N ASP A 386 1.94 2.02 -17.59
CA ASP A 386 2.26 3.15 -18.49
C ASP A 386 3.56 3.91 -18.18
N ALA A 387 4.50 3.27 -17.46
CA ALA A 387 5.82 3.85 -17.23
C ALA A 387 6.47 4.24 -18.56
N ALA A 388 6.62 5.55 -18.78
CA ALA A 388 7.21 6.11 -19.99
C ALA A 388 8.52 5.39 -20.32
N GLN A 389 8.63 4.87 -21.54
CA GLN A 389 9.85 4.24 -22.03
C GLN A 389 10.73 5.29 -22.70
N ASN A 390 12.04 5.17 -22.55
CA ASN A 390 12.98 5.98 -23.31
C ASN A 390 13.15 5.41 -24.74
N LYS A 391 13.93 6.10 -25.57
CA LYS A 391 14.16 5.73 -26.98
C LYS A 391 14.74 4.32 -27.20
N ASN A 392 15.33 3.70 -26.18
CA ASN A 392 15.91 2.35 -26.28
C ASN A 392 15.02 1.25 -25.65
N GLY A 393 13.74 1.55 -25.40
CA GLY A 393 12.77 0.59 -24.87
C GLY A 393 12.93 0.28 -23.37
N THR A 394 13.83 0.98 -22.68
CA THR A 394 14.00 0.84 -21.22
C THR A 394 13.16 1.88 -20.48
N LYS A 395 12.80 1.59 -19.22
CA LYS A 395 11.92 2.47 -18.44
C LYS A 395 12.62 3.80 -18.13
N SER A 396 11.87 4.91 -18.24
CA SER A 396 12.39 6.27 -18.08
C SER A 396 13.08 6.44 -16.72
N ARG A 397 14.24 7.12 -16.77
CA ARG A 397 15.03 7.55 -15.61
C ARG A 397 14.20 8.35 -14.60
N ASP A 398 13.17 9.06 -15.05
CA ASP A 398 12.34 9.91 -14.18
C ASP A 398 11.54 9.12 -13.14
N HIS A 399 11.06 7.92 -13.50
CA HIS A 399 10.37 7.05 -12.56
C HIS A 399 11.33 6.51 -11.50
N TRP A 400 12.58 6.23 -11.90
CA TRP A 400 13.63 5.87 -10.95
C TRP A 400 14.01 7.05 -10.06
N ASN A 401 14.08 8.28 -10.57
CA ASN A 401 14.33 9.48 -9.75
C ASN A 401 13.25 9.64 -8.66
N LYS A 402 11.97 9.48 -9.02
CA LYS A 402 10.85 9.52 -8.05
C LYS A 402 10.98 8.41 -6.99
N ALA A 403 11.24 7.18 -7.42
CA ALA A 403 11.41 6.05 -6.50
C ALA A 403 12.61 6.25 -5.57
N VAL A 404 13.74 6.74 -6.08
CA VAL A 404 14.95 7.07 -5.31
C VAL A 404 14.66 8.13 -4.24
N ALA A 405 13.89 9.17 -4.58
CA ALA A 405 13.49 10.22 -3.65
C ALA A 405 12.58 9.68 -2.53
N GLN A 406 11.59 8.85 -2.88
CA GLN A 406 10.72 8.18 -1.90
C GLN A 406 11.53 7.26 -0.97
N LEU A 407 12.46 6.48 -1.53
CA LEU A 407 13.37 5.63 -0.74
C LEU A 407 14.21 6.47 0.23
N LYS A 408 14.79 7.58 -0.22
CA LYS A 408 15.57 8.51 0.63
C LYS A 408 14.73 8.96 1.83
N LEU A 409 13.54 9.49 1.58
CA LEU A 409 12.67 10.03 2.62
C LEU A 409 12.23 8.94 3.60
N ALA A 410 11.71 7.83 3.09
CA ALA A 410 11.24 6.73 3.93
C ALA A 410 12.36 6.13 4.80
N ILE A 411 13.58 6.01 4.27
CA ILE A 411 14.74 5.52 5.03
C ILE A 411 15.09 6.51 6.14
N LYS A 412 15.11 7.83 5.89
CA LYS A 412 15.38 8.82 6.94
C LYS A 412 14.38 8.70 8.09
N VAL A 413 13.09 8.61 7.78
CA VAL A 413 12.03 8.48 8.79
C VAL A 413 12.14 7.14 9.52
N PHE A 414 12.39 6.03 8.81
CA PHE A 414 12.67 4.73 9.44
C PHE A 414 13.85 4.80 10.43
N LEU A 415 14.98 5.38 10.01
CA LEU A 415 16.17 5.52 10.85
C LEU A 415 15.87 6.38 12.09
N PHE A 416 15.08 7.44 11.94
CA PHE A 416 14.65 8.29 13.04
C PHE A 416 13.72 7.55 14.01
N GLU A 417 12.64 6.94 13.51
CA GLU A 417 11.62 6.33 14.36
C GLU A 417 12.12 5.07 15.06
N GLU A 418 12.78 4.18 14.32
CA GLU A 418 13.19 2.85 14.81
C GLU A 418 14.56 2.89 15.50
N LEU A 419 15.50 3.70 15.01
CA LEU A 419 16.88 3.71 15.50
C LEU A 419 17.26 5.00 16.23
N LYS A 420 16.35 5.96 16.36
CA LYS A 420 16.62 7.28 16.97
C LYS A 420 17.82 7.98 16.33
N TRP A 421 18.05 7.73 15.05
CA TRP A 421 19.05 8.43 14.27
C TRP A 421 18.54 9.83 13.95
N VAL A 422 19.37 10.83 14.22
CA VAL A 422 19.13 12.21 13.83
C VAL A 422 20.17 12.56 12.79
N GLU A 423 19.73 13.16 11.69
CA GLU A 423 20.62 13.62 10.64
C GLU A 423 21.55 14.71 11.22
N PRO A 424 22.88 14.61 11.06
CA PRO A 424 23.80 15.62 11.60
C PRO A 424 23.52 17.02 11.04
N GLU A 425 23.60 18.08 11.85
CA GLU A 425 23.33 19.48 11.43
C GLU A 425 24.35 20.02 10.43
N ASP A 426 25.60 19.57 10.49
CA ASP A 426 26.68 19.90 9.54
C ASP A 426 26.48 19.25 8.15
N SER A 427 25.30 18.67 7.93
CA SER A 427 24.82 18.20 6.65
C SER A 427 24.33 19.32 5.73
N SER A 428 24.94 20.51 5.80
CA SER A 428 24.84 21.54 4.74
C SER A 428 25.25 21.00 3.35
N ILE A 429 25.86 19.80 3.30
CA ILE A 429 26.14 18.98 2.12
C ILE A 429 24.87 18.27 1.55
N LEU A 430 23.74 18.22 2.27
CA LEU A 430 22.53 17.46 1.91
C LEU A 430 21.37 18.32 1.37
N GLN A 431 21.53 19.64 1.28
CA GLN A 431 20.48 20.61 0.89
C GLN A 431 20.67 21.28 -0.49
N GLN A 432 21.49 20.75 -1.40
CA GLN A 432 21.58 21.25 -2.79
C GLN A 432 21.12 20.23 -3.83
#